data_AF-A0A8T4WNW9-F1
#
_entry.id   AF-A0A8T4WNW9-F1
#
_cell.length_a   1.000
_cell.length_b   1.000
_cell.length_c   1.000
_cell.angle_alpha   90.00
_cell.angle_beta   90.00
_cell.angle_gamma   90.00
#
_symmetry.space_group_name_H-M   'P 1'
#
loop_
_entity.id
_entity.type
_entity.pdbx_description
1 polymer ?
#
loop_
_entity_poly.entity_id
_entity_poly.type
_entity_poly.pdbx_seq_one_letter_code
_entity_poly.pdbx_strand_id
1 'polypeptide(L)'
;GFCLMWALTVFLIWLVVGTPWIAIIPPLFMAFGDGVTGVVRNAVFKKRTKNPIGNVFMVIVCIPLGYYFAGMAGIPFWGVLAAVVASFVERYEFGPIDDNILITVSSTIILLTGYYLGPLF
;
A
#
# COMPACT_ATOMS: atom_id res chain seq x y z
N GLY A 1 1.64 1.95 -20.22
CA GLY A 1 1.14 0.58 -19.97
C GLY A 1 0.74 0.40 -18.52
N PHE A 2 1.66 0.63 -17.58
CA PHE A 2 1.49 0.37 -16.15
C PHE A 2 0.43 1.26 -15.47
N CYS A 3 0.45 2.58 -15.71
CA CYS A 3 -0.52 3.51 -15.10
C CYS A 3 -1.97 3.28 -15.54
N LEU A 4 -2.21 2.71 -16.74
CA LEU A 4 -3.57 2.44 -17.23
C LEU A 4 -4.16 1.19 -16.59
N MET A 5 -3.37 0.12 -16.45
CA MET A 5 -3.81 -1.09 -15.73
C MET A 5 -4.06 -0.80 -14.26
N TRP A 6 -3.24 0.08 -13.66
CA TRP A 6 -3.43 0.55 -12.30
C TRP A 6 -4.66 1.44 -12.13
N ALA A 7 -4.86 2.40 -13.02
CA ALA A 7 -6.08 3.23 -13.01
C ALA A 7 -7.34 2.36 -13.16
N LEU A 8 -7.28 1.29 -13.97
CA LEU A 8 -8.38 0.34 -14.14
C LEU A 8 -8.66 -0.49 -12.89
N THR A 9 -7.64 -0.99 -12.18
CA THR A 9 -7.83 -1.73 -10.93
C THR A 9 -8.33 -0.84 -9.81
N VAL A 10 -7.81 0.38 -9.69
CA VAL A 10 -8.32 1.39 -8.74
C VAL A 10 -9.77 1.77 -9.08
N PHE A 11 -10.10 1.94 -10.36
CA PHE A 11 -11.46 2.24 -10.81
C PHE A 11 -12.44 1.09 -10.52
N LEU A 12 -12.00 -0.16 -10.69
CA LEU A 12 -12.80 -1.35 -10.35
C LEU A 12 -12.98 -1.51 -8.84
N ILE A 13 -11.94 -1.26 -8.04
CA ILE A 13 -12.04 -1.28 -6.57
C ILE A 13 -12.99 -0.18 -6.09
N TRP A 14 -12.92 1.01 -6.69
CA TRP A 14 -13.82 2.12 -6.37
C TRP A 14 -15.29 1.81 -6.69
N LEU A 15 -15.55 1.12 -7.82
CA LEU A 15 -16.88 0.62 -8.17
C LEU A 15 -17.44 -0.39 -7.17
N VAL A 16 -16.58 -1.17 -6.49
CA VAL A 16 -16.99 -2.21 -5.54
C VAL A 16 -17.11 -1.69 -4.10
N VAL A 17 -16.25 -0.74 -3.69
CA VAL A 17 -16.14 -0.27 -2.29
C VAL A 17 -17.14 0.86 -1.96
N GLY A 18 -17.57 1.66 -2.95
CA GLY A 18 -18.61 2.69 -2.75
C GLY A 18 -18.25 3.84 -1.81
N THR A 19 -17.04 3.84 -1.21
CA THR A 19 -16.55 4.91 -0.33
C THR A 19 -15.17 5.42 -0.82
N PRO A 20 -15.04 6.73 -1.06
CA PRO A 20 -13.82 7.31 -1.66
C PRO A 20 -12.59 7.20 -0.73
N TRP A 21 -12.81 7.14 0.58
CA TRP A 21 -11.76 7.13 1.59
C TRP A 21 -10.95 5.83 1.62
N ILE A 22 -11.60 4.69 1.39
CA ILE A 22 -10.92 3.39 1.39
C ILE A 22 -10.24 3.14 0.04
N ALA A 23 -10.85 3.60 -1.05
CA ALA A 23 -10.35 3.41 -2.40
C ALA A 23 -9.04 4.17 -2.68
N ILE A 24 -8.77 5.28 -1.97
CA ILE A 24 -7.56 6.09 -2.17
C ILE A 24 -6.32 5.52 -1.45
N ILE A 25 -6.49 4.64 -0.45
CA ILE A 25 -5.38 4.15 0.39
C ILE A 25 -4.45 3.19 -0.36
N PRO A 26 -4.94 2.13 -1.05
CA PRO A 26 -4.07 1.25 -1.84
C PRO A 26 -3.24 1.98 -2.90
N PRO A 27 -3.79 2.91 -3.70
CA PRO A 27 -3.00 3.66 -4.66
C PRO A 27 -2.00 4.60 -3.98
N LEU A 28 -2.32 5.15 -2.81
CA LEU A 28 -1.37 5.92 -2.02
C LEU A 28 -0.17 5.07 -1.59
N PHE A 29 -0.41 3.87 -1.04
CA PHE A 29 0.66 2.99 -0.58
C PHE A 29 1.55 2.53 -1.72
N MET A 30 1.00 2.27 -2.90
CA MET A 30 1.80 2.01 -4.09
C MET A 30 2.69 3.21 -4.43
N ALA A 31 2.10 4.40 -4.63
CA ALA A 31 2.84 5.57 -5.09
C ALA A 31 3.94 5.99 -4.10
N PHE A 32 3.66 5.91 -2.80
CA PHE A 32 4.65 6.18 -1.75
C PHE A 32 5.67 5.03 -1.61
N GLY A 33 5.25 3.77 -1.75
CA GLY A 33 6.16 2.61 -1.75
C GLY A 33 7.20 2.72 -2.87
N ASP A 34 6.75 2.88 -4.11
CA ASP A 34 7.62 3.08 -5.27
C ASP A 34 8.50 4.34 -5.14
N GLY A 35 7.91 5.45 -4.69
CA GLY A 35 8.62 6.71 -4.50
C GLY A 35 9.74 6.59 -3.47
N VAL A 36 9.45 6.00 -2.31
CA VAL A 36 10.42 5.81 -1.23
C VAL A 36 11.47 4.77 -1.61
N THR A 37 11.06 3.61 -2.12
CA THR A 37 11.99 2.56 -2.58
C THR A 37 12.87 3.06 -3.72
N GLY A 38 12.34 3.86 -4.65
CA GLY A 38 13.08 4.50 -5.73
C GLY A 38 14.09 5.55 -5.26
N VAL A 39 13.68 6.44 -4.35
CA VAL A 39 14.57 7.46 -3.76
C VAL A 39 15.67 6.79 -2.94
N VAL A 40 15.35 5.81 -2.09
CA VAL A 40 16.32 5.08 -1.27
C VAL A 40 17.27 4.26 -2.15
N ARG A 41 16.78 3.61 -3.20
CA ARG A 41 17.64 2.90 -4.17
C ARG A 41 18.62 3.87 -4.83
N ASN A 42 18.15 5.04 -5.28
CA ASN A 42 19.00 6.04 -5.93
C ASN A 42 20.01 6.69 -4.98
N ALA A 43 19.60 6.95 -3.73
CA ALA A 43 20.42 7.64 -2.73
C ALA A 43 21.45 6.74 -2.05
N VAL A 44 21.08 5.49 -1.72
CA VAL A 44 21.94 4.61 -0.90
C VAL A 44 22.80 3.70 -1.77
N PHE A 45 22.33 3.32 -2.97
CA PHE A 45 22.99 2.27 -3.73
C PHE A 45 23.07 2.59 -5.22
N LYS A 46 24.24 3.06 -5.66
CA LYS A 46 24.67 3.01 -7.08
C LYS A 46 24.82 1.56 -7.63
N LYS A 47 24.38 0.53 -6.92
CA LYS A 47 24.37 -0.90 -7.31
C LYS A 47 23.05 -1.58 -6.89
N ARG A 48 22.55 -2.52 -7.68
CA ARG A 48 21.29 -3.26 -7.43
C ARG A 48 21.38 -4.19 -6.20
N THR A 49 21.39 -3.65 -4.98
CA THR A 49 21.28 -4.43 -3.74
C THR A 49 19.98 -4.07 -3.02
N LYS A 50 19.09 -5.06 -2.93
CA LYS A 50 17.77 -4.98 -2.27
C LYS A 50 18.00 -4.93 -0.76
N ASN A 51 18.24 -3.73 -0.23
CA ASN A 51 18.51 -3.55 1.19
C ASN A 51 17.20 -3.33 1.97
N PRO A 52 17.05 -3.91 3.18
CA PRO A 52 15.84 -3.81 4.01
C PRO A 52 15.50 -2.36 4.43
N ILE A 53 16.41 -1.42 4.15
CA ILE A 53 16.27 0.01 4.41
C ILE A 53 15.05 0.59 3.68
N GLY A 54 14.83 0.25 2.40
CA GLY A 54 13.71 0.78 1.62
C GLY A 54 12.35 0.44 2.25
N ASN A 55 12.21 -0.82 2.70
CA ASN A 55 11.01 -1.29 3.39
C ASN A 55 10.78 -0.55 4.73
N VAL A 56 11.83 -0.31 5.52
CA VAL A 56 11.70 0.43 6.78
C VAL A 56 11.17 1.85 6.54
N PHE A 57 11.68 2.54 5.51
CA PHE A 57 11.15 3.86 5.16
C PHE A 57 9.71 3.80 4.64
N MET A 58 9.34 2.76 3.88
CA MET A 58 7.96 2.54 3.45
C MET A 58 7.03 2.38 4.66
N VAL A 59 7.37 1.55 5.65
CA VAL A 59 6.59 1.38 6.89
C VAL A 59 6.40 2.72 7.60
N ILE A 60 7.47 3.51 7.76
CA ILE A 60 7.44 4.79 8.47
C ILE A 60 6.50 5.79 7.79
N VAL A 61 6.39 5.77 6.46
CA VAL A 61 5.53 6.67 5.69
C VAL A 61 4.10 6.13 5.57
N CYS A 62 3.94 4.84 5.31
CA CYS A 62 2.63 4.21 5.09
C CYS A 62 1.82 4.05 6.38
N ILE A 63 2.44 3.85 7.56
CA ILE A 63 1.71 3.77 8.84
C ILE A 63 0.92 5.05 9.14
N PRO A 64 1.52 6.26 9.20
CA PRO A 64 0.78 7.48 9.51
C PRO A 64 -0.23 7.83 8.42
N LEU A 65 0.09 7.58 7.15
CA LEU A 65 -0.87 7.76 6.05
C LEU A 65 -2.06 6.81 6.20
N GLY A 66 -1.81 5.53 6.44
CA GLY A 66 -2.83 4.51 6.66
C GLY A 66 -3.73 4.84 7.83
N TYR A 67 -3.15 5.23 8.97
CA TYR A 67 -3.90 5.62 10.16
C TYR A 67 -4.80 6.84 9.90
N TYR A 68 -4.27 7.87 9.24
CA TYR A 68 -5.03 9.10 8.98
C TYR A 68 -6.17 8.87 7.99
N PHE A 69 -5.89 8.29 6.82
CA PHE A 69 -6.91 8.08 5.78
C PHE A 69 -7.92 7.00 6.16
N ALA A 70 -7.47 5.89 6.77
CA ALA A 70 -8.41 4.87 7.26
C ALA A 70 -9.17 5.36 8.50
N GLY A 71 -8.60 6.27 9.29
CA GLY A 71 -9.30 6.98 10.37
C GLY A 71 -10.47 7.83 9.85
N MET A 72 -10.32 8.48 8.69
CA MET A 72 -11.44 9.18 8.04
C MET A 72 -12.55 8.22 7.57
N ALA A 73 -12.21 6.95 7.31
CA ALA A 73 -13.16 5.89 7.03
C ALA A 73 -13.70 5.18 8.29
N GLY A 74 -13.30 5.61 9.49
CA GLY A 74 -13.71 4.99 10.76
C GLY A 74 -13.00 3.67 11.07
N ILE A 75 -11.93 3.31 10.35
CA ILE A 75 -11.17 2.06 10.51
C ILE A 75 -9.65 2.30 10.63
N PRO A 76 -9.18 3.18 11.54
CA PRO A 76 -7.79 3.63 11.61
C PRO A 76 -6.77 2.49 11.80
N PHE A 77 -7.08 1.51 12.64
CA PHE A 77 -6.21 0.36 12.90
C PHE A 77 -6.07 -0.56 11.70
N TRP A 78 -7.12 -0.71 10.89
CA TRP A 78 -7.06 -1.48 9.65
C TRP A 78 -6.14 -0.82 8.61
N GLY A 79 -6.08 0.51 8.59
CA GLY A 79 -5.11 1.25 7.77
C GLY A 79 -3.65 1.00 8.17
N VAL A 80 -3.37 0.95 9.48
CA VAL A 80 -2.04 0.60 10.00
C VAL A 80 -1.68 -0.85 9.64
N LEU A 81 -2.63 -1.77 9.81
CA LEU A 81 -2.43 -3.19 9.50
C LEU A 81 -2.17 -3.38 8.00
N ALA A 82 -2.92 -2.67 7.15
CA ALA A 82 -2.69 -2.64 5.71
C ALA A 82 -1.29 -2.11 5.36
N ALA A 83 -0.83 -1.03 6.00
CA ALA A 83 0.50 -0.47 5.78
C ALA A 83 1.63 -1.45 6.17
N VAL A 84 1.48 -2.14 7.31
CA VAL A 84 2.46 -3.14 7.77
C VAL A 84 2.52 -4.33 6.83
N VAL A 85 1.37 -4.85 6.40
CA VAL A 85 1.32 -5.99 5.47
C VAL A 85 1.81 -5.58 4.09
N ALA A 86 1.44 -4.42 3.57
CA ALA A 86 1.95 -3.89 2.30
C ALA A 86 3.48 -3.84 2.28
N SER A 87 4.06 -3.29 3.35
CA SER A 87 5.51 -3.19 3.51
C SER A 87 6.17 -4.58 3.66
N PHE A 88 5.52 -5.49 4.39
CA PHE A 88 5.98 -6.87 4.46
C PHE A 88 5.95 -7.54 3.07
N VAL A 89 4.89 -7.34 2.31
CA VAL A 89 4.71 -7.88 0.97
C VAL A 89 5.78 -7.34 -0.01
N GLU A 90 6.07 -6.04 0.04
CA GLU A 90 7.18 -5.41 -0.71
C GLU A 90 8.52 -6.10 -0.44
N ARG A 91 8.79 -6.47 0.83
CA ARG A 91 10.03 -7.18 1.18
C ARG A 91 10.12 -8.56 0.55
N TYR A 92 8.99 -9.23 0.33
CA TYR A 92 8.96 -10.62 -0.12
C TYR A 92 9.01 -10.80 -1.64
N GLU A 93 8.99 -9.69 -2.43
CA GLU A 93 9.22 -9.65 -3.88
C GLU A 93 9.06 -11.03 -4.54
N PHE A 94 7.81 -11.50 -4.67
CA PHE A 94 7.48 -12.86 -5.11
C PHE A 94 7.74 -13.00 -6.63
N GLY A 95 9.01 -13.03 -7.01
CA GLY A 95 9.46 -13.37 -8.37
C GLY A 95 8.89 -12.46 -9.47
N PRO A 96 8.30 -13.00 -10.57
CA PRO A 96 7.93 -12.25 -11.78
C PRO A 96 6.67 -11.37 -11.63
N ILE A 97 6.07 -11.31 -10.44
CA ILE A 97 4.89 -10.50 -10.18
C ILE A 97 5.33 -9.13 -9.67
N ASP A 98 4.72 -8.07 -10.18
CA ASP A 98 5.05 -6.71 -9.79
C ASP A 98 4.62 -6.40 -8.34
N ASP A 99 5.55 -5.88 -7.54
CA ASP A 99 5.39 -5.65 -6.11
C ASP A 99 4.26 -4.67 -5.81
N ASN A 100 4.08 -3.70 -6.70
CA ASN A 100 3.02 -2.72 -6.66
C ASN A 100 1.62 -3.37 -6.68
N ILE A 101 1.43 -4.39 -7.54
CA ILE A 101 0.17 -5.13 -7.62
C ILE A 101 -0.06 -5.87 -6.30
N LEU A 102 1.00 -6.49 -5.77
CA LEU A 102 0.96 -7.23 -4.51
C LEU A 102 0.63 -6.32 -3.31
N ILE A 103 1.24 -5.13 -3.22
CA ILE A 103 0.93 -4.08 -2.23
C ILE A 103 -0.54 -3.69 -2.32
N THR A 104 -1.02 -3.43 -3.53
CA THR A 104 -2.38 -2.92 -3.75
C THR A 104 -3.41 -3.97 -3.37
N VAL A 105 -3.23 -5.22 -3.82
CA VAL A 105 -4.14 -6.33 -3.54
C VAL A 105 -4.16 -6.65 -2.04
N SER A 106 -2.98 -6.78 -1.41
CA SER A 106 -2.89 -7.07 0.04
C SER A 106 -3.52 -5.97 0.89
N SER A 107 -3.24 -4.70 0.58
CA SER A 107 -3.84 -3.55 1.28
C SER A 107 -5.36 -3.51 1.10
N THR A 108 -5.84 -3.76 -0.11
CA THR A 108 -7.28 -3.77 -0.42
C THR A 108 -8.01 -4.87 0.34
N ILE A 109 -7.44 -6.08 0.41
CA ILE A 109 -8.02 -7.20 1.16
C ILE A 109 -8.16 -6.82 2.65
N ILE A 110 -7.13 -6.22 3.25
CA ILE A 110 -7.16 -5.84 4.67
C ILE A 110 -8.17 -4.75 4.94
N LEU A 111 -8.22 -3.73 4.08
CA LEU A 111 -9.17 -2.62 4.23
C LEU A 111 -10.61 -3.07 4.01
N LEU A 112 -10.87 -3.93 3.01
CA LEU A 112 -12.18 -4.56 2.80
C LEU A 112 -12.58 -5.41 4.01
N THR A 113 -11.64 -6.18 4.56
CA THR A 113 -11.87 -6.96 5.77
C THR A 113 -12.29 -6.05 6.93
N GLY A 114 -11.62 -4.91 7.09
CA GLY A 114 -12.01 -3.91 8.10
C GLY A 114 -13.33 -3.20 7.83
N TYR A 115 -13.68 -3.00 6.57
CA TYR A 115 -15.00 -2.46 6.20
C TYR A 115 -16.13 -3.43 6.58
N TYR A 116 -15.96 -4.73 6.35
CA TYR A 116 -16.97 -5.74 6.68
C TYR A 116 -17.02 -6.12 8.17
N LEU A 117 -15.88 -6.18 8.85
CA LEU A 117 -15.80 -6.53 10.27
C LEU A 117 -16.06 -5.33 11.20
N GLY A 118 -15.98 -4.11 10.67
CA GLY A 118 -16.06 -2.88 11.46
C GLY A 118 -14.73 -2.51 12.14
N PRO A 119 -14.71 -1.38 12.87
CA PRO A 119 -13.52 -0.90 13.57
C PRO A 119 -12.98 -1.92 14.58
N LEU A 120 -11.66 -2.09 14.58
CA LEU A 120 -10.95 -2.74 15.68
C LEU A 120 -10.83 -1.72 16.82
N PHE A 121 -11.78 -1.78 17.76
CA PHE A 121 -11.95 -0.91 18.94
C PHE A 121 -12.36 0.54 18.66
#